data_AF-A0A537KYH6-F1
#
_entry.id   AF-A0A537KYH6-F1
#
_cell.length_a   1.000
_cell.length_b   1.000
_cell.length_c   1.000
_cell.angle_alpha   90.00
_cell.angle_beta   90.00
_cell.angle_gamma   90.00
#
_symmetry.space_group_name_H-M   'P 1'
#
loop_
_entity.id
_entity.type
_entity.pdbx_description
1 polymer ?
#
loop_
_entity_poly.entity_id
_entity_poly.type
_entity_poly.pdbx_seq_one_letter_code
_entity_poly.pdbx_strand_id
1 'polypeptide(L)'
;MVLGDGRLQAGTAKLAQRAVIELLTEPGSVRGDPTRGTVFASLTRPGRVATEADIFAAFSLSLPGLARALARGETTATPLEERYKSARLDKVVLTPGQLVLTVSVVSQAGGPALVSFSITYG
;
A
#
# COMPACT_ATOMS: atom_id res chain seq x y z
N MET A 1 -11.20 -9.07 -3.29
CA MET A 1 -11.89 -7.78 -3.17
C MET A 1 -11.44 -6.93 -4.35
N VAL A 2 -12.37 -6.49 -5.19
CA VAL A 2 -12.10 -5.82 -6.47
C VAL A 2 -11.65 -4.38 -6.19
N LEU A 3 -10.47 -4.00 -6.68
CA LEU A 3 -10.01 -2.61 -6.74
C LEU A 3 -10.48 -2.03 -8.09
N GLY A 4 -11.72 -1.54 -8.18
CA GLY A 4 -12.14 -0.75 -9.35
C GLY A 4 -13.55 -1.00 -9.90
N ASP A 5 -14.59 -0.80 -9.09
CA ASP A 5 -15.97 -0.71 -9.58
C ASP A 5 -16.43 0.75 -9.86
N GLY A 6 -15.49 1.71 -9.86
CA GLY A 6 -15.78 3.12 -10.14
C GLY A 6 -16.58 3.85 -9.05
N ARG A 7 -16.79 3.22 -7.88
CA ARG A 7 -17.55 3.82 -6.78
C ARG A 7 -16.70 4.83 -6.00
N LEU A 8 -17.32 5.95 -5.64
CA LEU A 8 -16.74 6.91 -4.69
C LEU A 8 -16.62 6.23 -3.32
N GLN A 9 -15.37 6.02 -2.88
CA GLN A 9 -15.07 5.58 -1.52
C GLN A 9 -14.63 6.78 -0.67
N ALA A 10 -15.07 6.81 0.58
CA ALA A 10 -14.69 7.83 1.56
C ALA A 10 -14.22 7.17 2.86
N GLY A 11 -13.51 7.92 3.71
CA GLY A 11 -13.05 7.44 5.00
C GLY A 11 -11.93 6.40 4.91
N THR A 12 -11.94 5.41 5.81
CA THR A 12 -10.84 4.45 5.95
C THR A 12 -10.65 3.56 4.70
N ALA A 13 -11.71 3.31 3.93
CA ALA A 13 -11.63 2.57 2.66
C ALA A 13 -10.81 3.35 1.60
N LYS A 14 -11.03 4.67 1.50
CA LYS A 14 -10.25 5.54 0.63
C LYS A 14 -8.78 5.60 1.04
N LEU A 15 -8.51 5.66 2.35
CA LEU A 15 -7.14 5.58 2.87
C LEU A 15 -6.48 4.26 2.48
N ALA A 16 -7.18 3.13 2.62
CA ALA A 16 -6.66 1.83 2.26
C ALA A 16 -6.39 1.71 0.74
N GLN A 17 -7.28 2.24 -0.10
CA GLN A 17 -7.06 2.30 -1.55
C GLN A 17 -5.83 3.15 -1.89
N ARG A 18 -5.68 4.34 -1.29
CA ARG A 18 -4.50 5.19 -1.46
C ARG A 18 -3.22 4.46 -1.03
N ALA A 19 -3.26 3.73 0.08
CA ALA A 19 -2.11 2.99 0.56
C ALA A 19 -1.65 1.92 -0.44
N VAL A 20 -2.58 1.17 -1.06
CA VAL A 20 -2.24 0.21 -2.12
C VAL A 20 -1.64 0.90 -3.33
N ILE A 21 -2.23 2.02 -3.77
CA ILE A 21 -1.71 2.79 -4.91
C ILE A 21 -0.27 3.23 -4.63
N GLU A 22 0.02 3.79 -3.46
CA GLU A 22 1.38 4.24 -3.12
C GLU A 22 2.37 3.07 -2.94
N LEU A 23 1.92 1.91 -2.43
CA LEU A 23 2.75 0.70 -2.35
C LEU A 23 3.12 0.16 -3.73
N LEU A 24 2.20 0.23 -4.69
CA LEU A 24 2.41 -0.24 -6.07
C LEU A 24 3.03 0.82 -6.99
N THR A 25 3.14 2.07 -6.54
CA THR A 25 3.79 3.15 -7.28
C THR A 25 5.28 3.16 -6.94
N GLU A 26 6.14 3.16 -7.96
CA GLU A 26 7.59 3.25 -7.76
C GLU A 26 8.06 4.72 -7.77
N PRO A 27 9.02 5.12 -6.92
CA PRO A 27 9.66 6.42 -7.01
C PRO A 27 10.18 6.70 -8.43
N GLY A 28 9.95 7.92 -8.93
CA GLY A 28 10.31 8.32 -10.29
C GLY A 28 9.32 7.91 -11.39
N SER A 29 8.34 7.05 -11.10
CA SER A 29 7.33 6.61 -12.10
C SER A 29 6.24 7.64 -12.38
N VAL A 30 5.98 8.55 -11.43
CA VAL A 30 4.95 9.58 -11.58
C VAL A 30 5.54 10.86 -12.15
N ARG A 31 5.09 11.24 -13.35
CA ARG A 31 5.52 12.48 -14.00
C ARG A 31 5.19 13.69 -13.11
N GLY A 32 6.20 14.50 -12.79
CA GLY A 32 6.04 15.71 -11.98
C GLY A 32 6.10 15.48 -10.47
N ASP A 33 6.15 14.23 -9.99
CA ASP A 33 6.42 13.92 -8.58
C ASP A 33 7.34 12.68 -8.48
N PRO A 34 8.66 12.87 -8.62
CA PRO A 34 9.62 11.76 -8.59
C PRO A 34 9.73 11.12 -7.21
N THR A 35 9.17 11.73 -6.16
CA THR A 35 9.24 11.22 -4.79
C THR A 35 7.98 10.43 -4.39
N ARG A 36 7.03 10.25 -5.31
CA ARG A 36 5.78 9.51 -5.09
C ARG A 36 5.98 8.01 -5.06
N GLY A 37 5.19 7.33 -4.22
CA GLY A 37 5.24 5.87 -4.09
C GLY A 37 6.28 5.34 -3.11
N THR A 38 6.59 4.05 -3.23
CA THR A 38 7.48 3.31 -2.35
C THR A 38 8.36 2.32 -3.11
N VAL A 39 9.40 1.81 -2.46
CA VAL A 39 10.28 0.78 -3.03
C VAL A 39 9.65 -0.62 -3.04
N PHE A 40 8.43 -0.78 -2.50
CA PHE A 40 7.80 -2.09 -2.30
C PHE A 40 7.69 -2.88 -3.62
N ALA A 41 7.05 -2.28 -4.63
CA ALA A 41 6.88 -2.92 -5.94
C ALA A 41 8.22 -3.35 -6.57
N SER A 42 9.28 -2.55 -6.40
CA SER A 42 10.62 -2.87 -6.91
C SER A 42 11.29 -4.02 -6.16
N LEU A 43 11.08 -4.11 -4.85
CA LEU A 43 11.62 -5.17 -4.00
C LEU A 43 10.86 -6.48 -4.19
N THR A 44 9.56 -6.42 -4.52
CA THR A 44 8.71 -7.59 -4.77
C THR A 44 8.64 -7.98 -6.25
N ARG A 45 9.64 -7.62 -7.08
CA ARG A 45 9.70 -8.05 -8.48
C ARG A 45 10.05 -9.55 -8.58
N PRO A 46 9.61 -10.24 -9.66
CA PRO A 46 10.01 -11.63 -9.91
C PRO A 46 11.53 -11.79 -9.83
N GLY A 47 11.99 -12.86 -9.18
CA GLY A 47 13.41 -13.18 -9.03
C GLY A 47 14.14 -12.44 -7.90
N ARG A 48 13.48 -11.51 -7.18
CA ARG A 48 14.05 -10.85 -5.98
C ARG A 48 13.50 -11.34 -4.65
N VAL A 49 12.35 -12.00 -4.67
CA VAL A 49 11.63 -12.49 -3.49
C VAL A 49 11.36 -13.98 -3.68
N ALA A 50 11.82 -14.79 -2.72
CA ALA A 50 11.68 -16.25 -2.74
C ALA A 50 10.79 -16.75 -1.60
N THR A 51 10.63 -15.95 -0.54
CA THR A 51 9.94 -16.33 0.68
C THR A 51 8.98 -15.25 1.17
N GLU A 52 8.02 -15.63 2.02
CA GLU A 52 7.15 -14.67 2.70
C GLU A 52 7.96 -13.69 3.58
N ALA A 53 9.08 -14.15 4.16
CA ALA A 53 9.96 -13.31 4.97
C ALA A 53 10.56 -12.14 4.16
N ASP A 54 10.92 -12.38 2.90
CA ASP A 54 11.42 -11.33 2.00
C ASP A 54 10.35 -10.27 1.74
N ILE A 55 9.09 -10.71 1.60
CA ILE A 55 7.94 -9.80 1.43
C ILE A 55 7.70 -8.97 2.69
N PHE A 56 7.76 -9.59 3.87
CA PHE A 56 7.66 -8.87 5.15
C PHE A 56 8.77 -7.84 5.31
N ALA A 57 10.01 -8.18 4.94
CA ALA A 57 11.14 -7.25 4.95
C ALA A 57 10.93 -6.09 3.97
N ALA A 58 10.53 -6.39 2.73
CA ALA A 58 10.23 -5.40 1.70
C ALA A 58 9.10 -4.44 2.13
N PHE A 59 8.04 -4.96 2.74
CA PHE A 59 6.95 -4.15 3.27
C PHE A 59 7.45 -3.22 4.39
N SER A 60 8.22 -3.76 5.33
CA SER A 60 8.76 -2.99 6.47
C SER A 60 9.68 -1.85 6.00
N LEU A 61 10.53 -2.11 5.00
CA LEU A 61 11.39 -1.09 4.39
C LEU A 61 10.59 0.00 3.66
N SER A 62 9.37 -0.30 3.23
CA SER A 62 8.52 0.61 2.47
C SER A 62 7.63 1.49 3.35
N LEU A 63 7.43 1.14 4.64
CA LEU A 63 6.57 1.89 5.57
C LEU A 63 6.92 3.38 5.71
N PRO A 64 8.21 3.79 5.83
CA PRO A 64 8.55 5.21 5.91
C PRO A 64 8.19 5.98 4.63
N GLY A 65 8.38 5.34 3.47
CA GLY A 65 7.98 5.89 2.17
C GLY A 65 6.47 6.04 2.06
N LEU A 66 5.73 5.00 2.46
CA LEU A 66 4.27 4.99 2.48
C LEU A 66 3.71 6.12 3.34
N ALA A 67 4.24 6.28 4.56
CA ALA A 67 3.82 7.34 5.48
C ALA A 67 4.02 8.74 4.87
N ARG A 68 5.20 8.98 4.27
CA ARG A 68 5.50 10.26 3.60
C ARG A 68 4.58 10.50 2.41
N ALA A 69 4.35 9.47 1.58
CA ALA A 69 3.53 9.59 0.39
C ALA A 69 2.06 9.89 0.70
N LEU A 70 1.50 9.24 1.71
CA LEU A 70 0.13 9.49 2.15
C LEU A 70 -0.03 10.88 2.78
N ALA A 71 0.92 11.29 3.63
CA ALA A 71 0.90 12.58 4.31
C ALA A 71 0.97 13.78 3.34
N ARG A 72 1.68 13.67 2.20
CA ARG A 72 1.76 14.76 1.20
C ARG A 72 0.41 15.16 0.61
N GLY A 73 -0.52 14.20 0.51
CA GLY A 73 -1.87 14.45 -0.01
C GLY A 73 -2.89 14.83 1.08
N GLU A 74 -2.48 14.87 2.34
CA GLU A 74 -3.34 15.25 3.45
C GLU A 74 -3.30 16.77 3.64
N THR A 75 -4.46 17.37 3.87
CA THR A 75 -4.61 18.79 4.21
C THR A 75 -5.29 18.93 5.56
N THR A 76 -5.35 20.15 6.08
CA THR A 76 -6.10 20.45 7.31
C THR A 76 -7.59 20.09 7.20
N ALA A 77 -8.14 20.06 5.98
CA ALA A 77 -9.52 19.68 5.70
C ALA A 77 -9.72 18.16 5.53
N THR A 78 -8.64 17.35 5.43
CA THR A 78 -8.77 15.90 5.34
C THR A 78 -9.35 15.33 6.64
N PRO A 79 -10.43 14.53 6.60
CA PRO A 79 -11.00 13.89 7.79
C PRO A 79 -10.01 12.94 8.48
N LEU A 80 -10.11 12.77 9.81
CA LEU A 80 -9.16 11.97 10.59
C LEU A 80 -9.15 10.49 10.17
N GLU A 81 -10.28 9.98 9.72
CA GLU A 81 -10.46 8.62 9.19
C GLU A 81 -9.75 8.41 7.83
N GLU A 82 -9.39 9.49 7.15
CA GLU A 82 -8.64 9.47 5.88
C GLU A 82 -7.14 9.78 6.06
N ARG A 83 -6.71 10.10 7.29
CA ARG A 83 -5.31 10.40 7.60
C ARG A 83 -4.57 9.16 8.06
N TYR A 84 -3.41 8.92 7.49
CA TYR A 84 -2.58 7.75 7.81
C TYR A 84 -2.02 7.83 9.24
N LYS A 85 -2.06 6.71 9.95
CA LYS A 85 -1.35 6.51 11.23
C LYS A 85 -0.29 5.43 11.12
N SER A 86 -0.67 4.24 10.65
CA SER A 86 0.23 3.10 10.50
C SER A 86 -0.33 2.06 9.53
N ALA A 87 0.53 1.19 9.00
CA ALA A 87 0.11 0.01 8.27
C ALA A 87 0.87 -1.23 8.77
N ARG A 88 0.22 -2.39 8.63
CA ARG A 88 0.76 -3.69 9.00
C ARG A 88 0.42 -4.70 7.91
N LEU A 89 1.36 -5.58 7.63
CA LEU A 89 1.12 -6.76 6.81
C LEU A 89 0.56 -7.89 7.69
N ASP A 90 -0.67 -8.31 7.42
CA ASP A 90 -1.35 -9.33 8.23
C ASP A 90 -1.22 -10.72 7.63
N LYS A 91 -1.26 -10.81 6.29
CA LYS A 91 -1.14 -12.07 5.57
C LYS A 91 -0.35 -11.89 4.30
N VAL A 92 0.50 -12.87 4.02
CA VAL A 92 1.19 -13.06 2.76
C VAL A 92 0.82 -14.45 2.27
N VAL A 93 0.53 -14.58 0.99
CA VAL A 93 0.38 -15.87 0.31
C VAL A 93 1.20 -15.78 -0.96
N LEU A 94 2.29 -16.54 -1.01
CA LEU A 94 3.14 -16.62 -2.19
C LEU A 94 2.86 -17.96 -2.90
N THR A 95 2.35 -17.88 -4.13
CA THR A 95 2.15 -19.03 -5.02
C THR A 95 2.93 -18.82 -6.32
N PRO A 96 3.19 -19.89 -7.10
CA PRO A 96 3.84 -19.74 -8.39
C PRO A 96 3.06 -18.75 -9.29
N GLY A 97 3.70 -17.65 -9.68
CA GLY A 97 3.10 -16.62 -10.53
C GLY A 97 2.16 -15.63 -9.81
N GLN A 98 1.96 -15.74 -8.49
CA GLN A 98 1.07 -14.82 -7.78
C GLN A 98 1.50 -14.57 -6.33
N LEU A 99 1.41 -13.30 -5.91
CA LEU A 99 1.57 -12.86 -4.54
C LEU A 99 0.28 -12.20 -4.07
N VAL A 100 -0.34 -12.72 -3.00
CA VAL A 100 -1.51 -12.11 -2.38
C VAL A 100 -1.12 -11.55 -1.02
N LEU A 101 -1.50 -10.30 -0.78
CA LEU A 101 -1.17 -9.53 0.41
C LEU A 101 -2.45 -9.05 1.07
N THR A 102 -2.53 -9.20 2.39
CA THR A 102 -3.54 -8.54 3.22
C THR A 102 -2.84 -7.57 4.15
N VAL A 103 -3.19 -6.30 4.02
CA VAL A 103 -2.60 -5.19 4.75
C VAL A 103 -3.70 -4.50 5.58
N SER A 104 -3.44 -4.33 6.87
CA SER A 104 -4.20 -3.45 7.76
C SER A 104 -3.64 -2.04 7.66
N VAL A 105 -4.49 -1.06 7.37
CA VAL A 105 -4.15 0.37 7.43
C VAL A 105 -4.97 1.02 8.54
N VAL A 106 -4.30 1.65 9.48
CA VAL A 106 -4.91 2.33 10.62
C VAL A 106 -4.93 3.82 10.36
N SER A 107 -6.10 4.44 10.54
CA SER A 107 -6.29 5.89 10.42
C SER A 107 -5.97 6.63 11.74
N GLN A 108 -5.90 7.95 11.70
CA GLN A 108 -5.77 8.77 12.92
C GLN A 108 -7.05 8.76 13.78
N ALA A 109 -8.23 8.60 13.18
CA ALA A 109 -9.49 8.42 13.91
C ALA A 109 -9.56 7.07 14.65
N GLY A 110 -8.67 6.14 14.34
CA GLY A 110 -8.73 4.76 14.83
C GLY A 110 -9.53 3.85 13.90
N GLY A 111 -9.44 2.54 14.15
CA GLY A 111 -10.05 1.50 13.33
C GLY A 111 -9.15 1.07 12.15
N PRO A 112 -8.81 -0.24 12.04
CA PRO A 112 -8.09 -0.75 10.88
C PRO A 112 -9.04 -0.91 9.68
N ALA A 113 -8.63 -0.42 8.51
CA ALA A 113 -9.17 -0.85 7.24
C ALA A 113 -8.27 -1.95 6.66
N LEU A 114 -8.88 -3.10 6.39
CA LEU A 114 -8.22 -4.22 5.74
C LEU A 114 -8.30 -4.03 4.23
N VAL A 115 -7.16 -4.16 3.56
CA VAL A 115 -7.10 -4.22 2.11
C VAL A 115 -6.32 -5.44 1.67
N SER A 116 -6.95 -6.23 0.81
CA SER A 116 -6.32 -7.39 0.19
C SER A 116 -6.15 -7.15 -1.29
N PHE A 117 -4.92 -7.28 -1.78
CA PHE A 117 -4.58 -7.14 -3.19
C PHE A 117 -3.64 -8.24 -3.64
N SER A 118 -3.64 -8.53 -4.95
CA SER A 118 -2.79 -9.55 -5.55
C SER A 118 -1.90 -8.95 -6.64
N ILE A 119 -0.65 -9.38 -6.67
CA ILE A 119 0.31 -9.10 -7.73
C ILE A 119 0.48 -10.39 -8.53
N THR A 120 0.22 -10.36 -9.82
CA THR A 120 0.43 -11.49 -10.72
C THR A 120 1.74 -11.29 -11.47
N TYR A 121 2.59 -12.31 -11.46
CA TYR A 121 3.83 -12.37 -12.22
C TYR A 121 3.60 -13.22 -13.46
N GLY A 122 3.83 -12.64 -14.63
CA GLY A 122 3.81 -13.32 -15.93
C GLY A 122 5.17 -13.82 -16.35
#